data_AF-A0A7K3VY71-F1
#
_entry.id   AF-A0A7K3VY71-F1
#
_cell.length_a   1.000
_cell.length_b   1.000
_cell.length_c   1.000
_cell.angle_alpha   90.00
_cell.angle_beta   90.00
_cell.angle_gamma   90.00
#
_symmetry.space_group_name_H-M   'P 1'
#
loop_
_entity.id
_entity.type
_entity.pdbx_description
1 polymer ?
#
loop_
_entity_poly.entity_id
_entity_poly.type
_entity_poly.pdbx_seq_one_letter_code
_entity_poly.pdbx_strand_id
1 'polypeptide(L)' 'MELARRRHGAVEVTLSWDRNTSTATVVVWNWSTGACLALNADAADAQYAFAHPYAHAAAQGVPAREVQLVI' A
#
# COMPACT_ATOMS: atom_id res chain seq x y z
N MET A 1 4.82 6.62 10.59
CA MET A 1 6.11 5.89 10.78
C MET A 1 6.09 4.63 9.93
N GLU A 2 7.21 4.26 9.30
CA GLU A 2 7.31 2.98 8.59
C GLU A 2 7.37 1.82 9.60
N LEU A 3 6.62 0.75 9.33
CA LEU A 3 6.57 -0.46 10.17
C LEU A 3 7.24 -1.65 9.49
N ALA A 4 7.01 -1.81 8.19
CA ALA A 4 7.53 -2.93 7.42
C ALA A 4 7.71 -2.54 5.96
N ARG A 5 8.67 -3.19 5.30
CA ARG A 5 8.93 -3.03 3.88
C ARG A 5 9.33 -4.38 3.30
N ARG A 6 8.85 -4.67 2.09
CA ARG A 6 9.32 -5.80 1.29
C ARG A 6 9.43 -5.40 -0.16
N ARG A 7 10.37 -6.02 -0.87
CA ARG A 7 10.58 -5.80 -2.30
C ARG A 7 10.72 -7.14 -3.00
N HIS A 8 10.03 -7.27 -4.13
CA HIS A 8 10.12 -8.43 -5.00
C HIS A 8 10.26 -7.97 -6.45
N GLY A 9 11.47 -8.07 -6.98
CA GLY A 9 11.82 -7.52 -8.28
C GLY A 9 11.62 -6.00 -8.35
N ALA A 10 10.79 -5.56 -9.29
CA ALA A 10 10.45 -4.15 -9.49
C ALA A 10 9.35 -3.63 -8.54
N VAL A 11 8.68 -4.50 -7.79
CA VAL A 11 7.58 -4.10 -6.89
C VAL A 11 8.08 -3.98 -5.46
N GLU A 12 7.86 -2.82 -4.85
CA GLU A 12 8.09 -2.56 -3.43
C GLU A 12 6.74 -2.36 -2.73
N VAL A 13 6.59 -2.92 -1.53
CA VAL A 13 5.42 -2.73 -0.68
C VAL A 13 5.90 -2.23 0.68
N THR A 14 5.33 -1.12 1.14
CA THR A 14 5.67 -0.49 2.41
C THR A 14 4.41 -0.35 3.25
N LEU A 15 4.48 -0.78 4.51
CA LEU A 15 3.46 -0.55 5.52
C LEU A 15 3.93 0.57 6.43
N SER A 16 3.07 1.57 6.58
CA SER A 16 3.27 2.70 7.49
C SER A 16 2.06 2.87 8.38
N TRP A 17 2.30 3.45 9.56
CA TRP A 17 1.29 3.76 10.55
C TRP A 17 1.30 5.24 10.89
N ASP A 18 0.15 5.89 10.74
CA ASP A 18 -0.08 7.23 11.26
C ASP A 18 -0.68 7.12 12.67
N ARG A 19 0.07 7.59 13.67
CA ARG A 19 -0.39 7.56 15.08
C ARG A 19 -1.47 8.59 15.36
N ASN A 20 -1.56 9.67 14.58
CA ASN A 20 -2.51 10.75 14.80
C ASN A 20 -3.91 10.33 14.33
N THR A 21 -3.98 9.63 13.20
CA THR A 21 -5.24 9.15 12.63
C THR A 21 -5.54 7.69 12.98
N SER A 22 -4.60 7.00 13.63
CA SER A 22 -4.67 5.56 13.92
C SER A 22 -4.94 4.72 12.64
N THR A 23 -4.33 5.13 11.54
CA THR A 23 -4.54 4.52 10.21
C THR A 23 -3.28 3.82 9.75
N ALA A 24 -3.43 2.61 9.20
CA ALA A 24 -2.37 1.95 8.47
C ALA A 24 -2.45 2.34 6.99
N THR A 25 -1.31 2.66 6.39
CA THR A 25 -1.20 2.93 4.96
C THR A 25 -0.22 1.95 4.33
N VAL A 26 -0.70 1.22 3.33
CA VAL A 26 0.11 0.33 2.49
C VAL A 26 0.35 1.02 1.16
N VAL A 27 1.62 1.21 0.82
CA VAL A 27 2.04 1.77 -0.47
C VAL A 27 2.69 0.67 -1.29
N VAL A 28 2.20 0.47 -2.51
CA VAL A 28 2.82 -0.38 -3.52
C VAL A 28 3.44 0.50 -4.58
N TRP A 29 4.74 0.36 -4.77
CA TRP A 29 5.49 1.06 -5.81
C TRP A 29 5.98 0.07 -6.86
N ASN A 30 5.65 0.31 -8.12
CA ASN A 30 6.21 -0.45 -9.24
C ASN A 30 7.29 0.37 -9.93
N TRP A 31 8.54 0.06 -9.62
CA TRP A 31 9.72 0.73 -10.17
C TRP A 31 9.91 0.54 -11.67
N SER A 32 9.31 -0.47 -12.31
CA SER A 32 9.44 -0.65 -13.76
C SER A 32 8.53 0.28 -14.56
N THR A 33 7.38 0.66 -14.01
CA THR A 33 6.40 1.54 -14.66
C THR A 33 6.35 2.94 -14.03
N GLY A 34 6.94 3.13 -12.85
CA GLY A 34 6.79 4.35 -12.05
C GLY A 34 5.42 4.47 -11.38
N ALA A 35 4.63 3.39 -11.36
CA ALA A 35 3.29 3.40 -10.82
C ALA A 35 3.26 3.31 -9.29
N CYS A 36 2.30 3.99 -8.68
CA CYS A 36 2.06 3.95 -7.24
C CYS A 36 0.59 3.64 -6.93
N LEU A 37 0.39 2.82 -5.91
CA LEU A 37 -0.91 2.54 -5.32
C LEU A 37 -0.79 2.72 -3.80
N ALA A 38 -1.58 3.61 -3.23
CA ALA A 38 -1.69 3.79 -1.79
C ALA A 38 -3.06 3.31 -1.31
N LEU A 39 -3.06 2.49 -0.27
CA LEU A 39 -4.26 1.89 0.33
C LEU A 39 -4.27 2.23 1.82
N ASN A 40 -5.39 2.76 2.29
CA ASN A 40 -5.64 2.85 3.73
C ASN A 40 -6.27 1.55 4.21
N ALA A 41 -5.83 1.09 5.37
CA ALA A 41 -6.36 -0.06 6.06
C ALA A 41 -6.54 0.28 7.54
N ASP A 42 -7.55 -0.33 8.15
CA ASP A 42 -7.68 -0.31 9.59
C ASP A 42 -6.57 -1.15 10.24
N ALA A 43 -6.29 -0.89 11.52
CA ALA A 43 -5.25 -1.59 12.26
C ALA A 43 -5.39 -3.13 12.21
N ALA A 44 -6.63 -3.61 12.24
CA ALA A 44 -6.95 -5.04 12.19
C ALA A 44 -6.60 -5.68 10.84
N ASP A 45 -6.71 -4.92 9.75
CA ASP A 45 -6.47 -5.42 8.39
C ASP A 45 -5.08 -5.08 7.85
N ALA A 46 -4.30 -4.26 8.58
CA ALA A 46 -3.00 -3.75 8.15
C ALA A 46 -2.04 -4.85 7.69
N GLN A 47 -1.98 -5.97 8.42
CA GLN A 47 -1.12 -7.10 8.07
C GLN A 47 -1.60 -7.80 6.78
N TYR A 48 -2.92 -7.97 6.63
CA TYR A 48 -3.51 -8.55 5.43
C TYR A 48 -3.29 -7.66 4.21
N ALA A 49 -3.54 -6.35 4.35
CA ALA A 49 -3.32 -5.37 3.30
C ALA A 49 -1.85 -5.32 2.86
N PHE A 50 -0.89 -5.44 3.79
CA PHE A 50 0.53 -5.51 3.46
C PHE A 50 0.91 -6.80 2.72
N ALA A 51 0.35 -7.94 3.14
CA ALA A 51 0.61 -9.24 2.53
C ALA A 51 -0.06 -9.40 1.15
N HIS A 52 -1.24 -8.81 0.95
CA HIS A 52 -2.06 -8.97 -0.24
C HIS A 52 -2.68 -7.63 -0.71
N PRO A 53 -1.86 -6.65 -1.10
CA PRO A 53 -2.35 -5.28 -1.35
C PRO A 53 -3.38 -5.22 -2.48
N TYR A 54 -3.17 -5.96 -3.58
CA TYR A 54 -4.12 -5.98 -4.69
C TYR A 54 -5.45 -6.68 -4.34
N ALA A 55 -5.42 -7.72 -3.50
CA ALA A 55 -6.64 -8.38 -3.05
C ALA A 55 -7.42 -7.47 -2.08
N HIS A 56 -6.73 -6.78 -1.17
CA HIS A 56 -7.34 -5.80 -0.29
C HIS A 56 -7.96 -4.63 -1.06
N ALA A 57 -7.25 -4.09 -2.07
CA ALA A 57 -7.79 -3.04 -2.95
C ALA A 57 -9.07 -3.49 -3.66
N ALA A 58 -9.09 -4.71 -4.20
CA ALA A 58 -10.26 -5.28 -4.85
C ALA A 58 -11.44 -5.45 -3.88
N ALA A 59 -11.19 -5.91 -2.65
CA ALA A 59 -12.22 -6.06 -1.62
C ALA A 59 -12.84 -4.71 -1.20
N GLN A 60 -12.05 -3.63 -1.24
CA GLN A 60 -12.50 -2.26 -0.96
C GLN A 60 -13.19 -1.60 -2.17
N GLY A 61 -13.32 -2.30 -3.30
CA GLY A 61 -13.85 -1.73 -4.53
C GLY A 61 -13.00 -0.59 -5.10
N VAL A 62 -11.75 -0.45 -4.64
CA VAL A 62 -10.80 0.54 -5.17
C VAL A 62 -10.33 0.00 -6.52
N PRO A 63 -10.72 0.63 -7.64
CA PRO A 63 -10.15 0.25 -8.92
C PRO A 63 -8.64 0.44 -8.83
N ALA A 64 -7.86 -0.47 -9.41
CA ALA A 64 -6.43 -0.30 -9.59
C ALA A 64 -6.17 0.85 -10.59
N ARG A 65 -6.55 2.08 -10.24
CA ARG A 65 -6.10 3.28 -10.91
C ARG A 65 -4.85 3.73 -10.19
N GLU A 66 -3.74 3.59 -10.91
CA GLU A 66 -2.45 4.17 -10.59
C GLU A 66 -2.64 5.62 -10.13
N VAL A 67 -2.34 5.88 -8.86
CA VAL A 67 -2.17 7.26 -8.41
C VAL A 67 -0.76 7.62 -8.82
N GLN A 68 -0.62 8.26 -9.97
CA GLN A 68 0.65 8.79 -10.44
C GLN A 68 1.06 9.92 -9.48
N LEU A 69 1.95 9.63 -8.54
CA LEU A 69 2.65 10.67 -7.79
C LEU A 69 3.74 11.20 -8.71
N VAL A 70 3.44 12.30 -9.39
CA VAL A 70 4.46 13.12 -10.06
C VAL A 70 5.33 13.70 -8.95
N ILE A 71 6.56 13.21 -8.87
CA ILE A 71 7.64 13.79 -8.06
C ILE A 71 8.32 14.89 -8.86
#